data_AF-A0A9P5YU38-F1
#
_entry.id   AF-A0A9P5YU38-F1
#
_cell.length_a   1.000
_cell.length_b   1.000
_cell.length_c   1.000
_cell.angle_alpha   90.00
_cell.angle_beta   90.00
_cell.angle_gamma   90.00
#
_symmetry.space_group_name_H-M   'P 1'
#
loop_
_entity.id
_entity.type
_entity.pdbx_description
1 polymer ?
#
loop_
_entity_poly.entity_id
_entity_poly.type
_entity_poly.pdbx_seq_one_letter_code
_entity_poly.pdbx_strand_id
1 'polypeptide(L)'
;MRQSSILLNCANSIDWDSKRETEASQSVIASAFRLEDLSCNLPRDSEATYEGLADAILKGPVKTLRKLNFSSIMSKEIQFNPFFGSIEELTRLSGQVQNLESLSFHFHHKAMNAHDTDHCFLVSEKCKVLDRLLDDARAFPSLKEVQISFIVSVRDDSRYGIFVLEDEFKAASLDIKEHSFQNLKGNATIKFIFDLEMEWR
;
A
#
# COMPACT_ATOMS: atom_id res chain seq x y z
N MET A 1 -36.65 -28.78 6.58
CA MET A 1 -36.03 -27.70 5.80
C MET A 1 -34.58 -27.60 6.24
N ARG A 2 -33.61 -27.77 5.32
CA ARG A 2 -32.19 -27.62 5.65
C ARG A 2 -31.84 -26.13 5.56
N GLN A 3 -31.47 -25.53 6.68
CA GLN A 3 -30.83 -24.21 6.70
C GLN A 3 -29.44 -24.36 6.10
N SER A 4 -29.24 -23.82 4.90
CA SER A 4 -27.92 -23.63 4.34
C SER A 4 -27.24 -22.50 5.11
N SER A 5 -26.39 -22.85 6.06
CA SER A 5 -25.44 -21.92 6.65
C SER A 5 -24.43 -21.56 5.57
N ILE A 6 -24.61 -20.40 4.93
CA ILE A 6 -23.56 -19.75 4.16
C ILE A 6 -22.50 -19.37 5.19
N LEU A 7 -21.43 -20.17 5.25
CA LEU A 7 -20.18 -19.77 5.88
C LEU A 7 -19.65 -18.58 5.07
N LEU A 8 -20.00 -17.36 5.49
CA LEU A 8 -19.33 -16.15 5.04
C LEU A 8 -17.90 -16.20 5.56
N ASN A 9 -17.00 -16.76 4.76
CA ASN A 9 -15.58 -16.67 4.99
C ASN A 9 -15.23 -15.19 5.10
N CYS A 10 -14.80 -14.77 6.29
CA CYS A 10 -14.25 -13.44 6.52
C CYS A 10 -12.91 -13.40 5.77
N ALA A 11 -12.93 -12.86 4.56
CA ALA A 11 -11.71 -12.70 3.79
C ALA A 11 -10.95 -11.50 4.39
N ASN A 12 -9.91 -11.78 5.18
CA ASN A 12 -8.96 -10.75 5.65
C ASN A 12 -8.04 -10.27 4.51
N SER A 13 -8.15 -10.88 3.34
CA SER A 13 -7.43 -10.53 2.12
C SER A 13 -8.39 -10.59 0.94
N ILE A 14 -8.43 -9.54 0.12
CA ILE A 14 -9.30 -9.40 -1.04
C ILE A 14 -8.46 -8.97 -2.23
N ASP A 15 -8.59 -9.70 -3.33
CA ASP A 15 -8.00 -9.30 -4.60
C ASP A 15 -8.86 -8.18 -5.21
N TRP A 16 -8.24 -7.04 -5.45
CA TRP A 16 -8.85 -5.85 -5.99
C TRP A 16 -8.60 -5.81 -7.50
N ASP A 17 -9.56 -6.30 -8.28
CA ASP A 17 -9.50 -6.37 -9.75
C ASP A 17 -10.62 -5.50 -10.32
N SER A 18 -10.34 -4.66 -11.32
CA SER A 18 -11.34 -3.80 -11.96
C SER A 18 -12.52 -4.57 -12.59
N LYS A 19 -12.33 -5.85 -12.92
CA LYS A 19 -13.42 -6.73 -13.39
C LYS A 19 -14.31 -7.25 -12.26
N ARG A 20 -13.87 -7.10 -11.00
CA ARG A 20 -14.52 -7.63 -9.79
C ARG A 20 -14.66 -6.61 -8.68
N GLU A 21 -14.43 -5.32 -8.93
CA GLU A 21 -14.55 -4.24 -7.93
C GLU A 21 -15.89 -4.28 -7.19
N THR A 22 -16.99 -4.59 -7.90
CA THR A 22 -18.31 -4.72 -7.29
C THR A 22 -18.38 -5.91 -6.32
N GLU A 23 -17.80 -7.06 -6.68
CA GLU A 23 -17.76 -8.27 -5.83
C GLU A 23 -16.81 -8.09 -4.64
N ALA A 24 -15.66 -7.46 -4.86
CA ALA A 24 -14.70 -7.10 -3.82
C ALA A 24 -15.32 -6.13 -2.81
N SER A 25 -15.99 -5.07 -3.31
CA SER A 25 -16.70 -4.11 -2.48
C SER A 25 -17.82 -4.76 -1.66
N GLN A 26 -18.62 -5.63 -2.29
CA GLN A 26 -19.67 -6.37 -1.59
C GLN A 26 -19.09 -7.28 -0.50
N SER A 27 -17.93 -7.89 -0.74
CA SER A 27 -17.24 -8.75 0.22
C SER A 27 -16.73 -7.97 1.44
N VAL A 28 -16.18 -6.76 1.24
CA VAL A 28 -15.83 -5.83 2.33
C VAL A 28 -17.08 -5.45 3.13
N ILE A 29 -18.14 -5.03 2.45
CA ILE A 29 -19.39 -4.60 3.10
C ILE A 29 -20.03 -5.76 3.88
N ALA A 30 -20.05 -6.98 3.33
CA ALA A 30 -20.61 -8.15 4.00
C ALA A 30 -19.86 -8.52 5.30
N SER A 31 -18.61 -8.07 5.43
CA SER A 31 -17.74 -8.33 6.59
C SER A 31 -17.80 -7.24 7.67
N ALA A 32 -18.73 -6.28 7.55
CA ALA A 32 -18.83 -5.05 8.35
C ALA A 32 -18.64 -5.19 9.87
N PHE A 33 -19.16 -6.27 10.46
CA PHE A 33 -19.24 -6.39 11.92
C PHE A 33 -18.02 -7.05 12.57
N ARG A 34 -17.10 -7.62 11.79
CA ARG A 34 -16.00 -8.45 12.33
C ARG A 34 -14.65 -8.24 11.64
N LEU A 35 -14.60 -7.51 10.54
CA LEU A 35 -13.35 -7.30 9.83
C LEU A 35 -12.48 -6.29 10.57
N GLU A 36 -11.44 -6.78 11.23
CA GLU A 36 -10.42 -5.95 11.89
C GLU A 36 -9.19 -5.73 11.01
N ASP A 37 -8.92 -6.66 10.09
CA ASP A 37 -7.76 -6.64 9.19
C ASP A 37 -8.23 -6.81 7.75
N LEU A 38 -7.87 -5.86 6.91
CA LEU A 38 -8.17 -5.87 5.48
C LEU A 38 -6.89 -5.68 4.68
N SER A 39 -6.53 -6.70 3.92
CA SER A 39 -5.48 -6.64 2.91
C SER A 39 -6.10 -6.57 1.51
N CYS A 40 -5.76 -5.55 0.75
CA CYS A 40 -6.23 -5.34 -0.62
C CYS A 40 -5.06 -5.54 -1.57
N ASN A 41 -5.14 -6.57 -2.42
CA ASN A 41 -4.08 -6.90 -3.37
C ASN A 41 -4.50 -6.54 -4.79
N LEU A 42 -3.77 -5.64 -5.44
CA LEU A 42 -3.90 -5.49 -6.88
C LEU A 42 -3.21 -6.66 -7.57
N PRO A 43 -3.87 -7.34 -8.52
CA PRO A 43 -3.23 -8.38 -9.32
C PRO A 43 -1.97 -7.85 -10.00
N ARG A 44 -1.03 -8.76 -10.22
CA ARG A 44 0.18 -8.44 -10.98
C ARG A 44 -0.18 -7.90 -12.36
N ASP A 45 0.52 -6.84 -12.76
CA ASP A 45 0.33 -6.18 -14.05
C ASP A 45 -1.10 -5.60 -14.25
N SER A 46 -1.84 -5.38 -13.16
CA SER A 46 -3.17 -4.78 -13.19
C SER A 46 -3.09 -3.27 -13.43
N GLU A 47 -3.87 -2.79 -14.39
CA GLU A 47 -4.11 -1.36 -14.58
C GLU A 47 -5.11 -0.79 -13.56
N ALA A 48 -5.70 -1.65 -12.72
CA ALA A 48 -6.66 -1.23 -11.70
C ALA A 48 -6.00 -0.42 -10.58
N THR A 49 -6.78 0.45 -9.97
CA THR A 49 -6.42 1.15 -8.74
C THR A 49 -7.32 0.66 -7.60
N TYR A 50 -7.21 1.26 -6.41
CA TYR A 50 -8.08 0.94 -5.27
C TYR A 50 -9.42 1.68 -5.31
N GLU A 51 -9.86 2.16 -6.48
CA GLU A 51 -11.08 2.95 -6.61
C GLU A 51 -12.29 2.25 -5.96
N GLY A 52 -13.02 3.00 -5.12
CA GLY A 52 -14.22 2.52 -4.44
C GLY A 52 -13.97 1.76 -3.13
N LEU A 53 -12.70 1.53 -2.75
CA LEU A 53 -12.35 0.87 -1.49
C LEU A 53 -12.84 1.66 -0.27
N ALA A 54 -12.65 2.98 -0.27
CA ALA A 54 -13.08 3.84 0.82
C ALA A 54 -14.60 3.74 1.00
N ASP A 55 -15.36 3.81 -0.09
CA ASP A 55 -16.81 3.66 -0.05
C ASP A 55 -17.24 2.31 0.53
N ALA A 56 -16.54 1.23 0.19
CA ALA A 56 -16.82 -0.10 0.72
C ALA A 56 -16.51 -0.19 2.22
N ILE A 57 -15.40 0.39 2.69
CA ILE A 57 -15.03 0.45 4.11
C ILE A 57 -16.04 1.30 4.89
N LEU A 58 -16.39 2.48 4.39
CA LEU A 58 -17.32 3.43 5.01
C LEU A 58 -18.73 2.84 5.15
N LYS A 59 -19.16 2.01 4.19
CA LYS A 59 -20.45 1.29 4.24
C LYS A 59 -20.36 -0.04 5.02
N GLY A 60 -19.16 -0.51 5.32
CA GLY A 60 -18.89 -1.78 5.97
C GLY A 60 -18.13 -1.63 7.29
N PRO A 61 -16.87 -2.08 7.39
CA PRO A 61 -16.13 -2.22 8.63
C PRO A 61 -15.53 -0.91 9.20
N VAL A 62 -16.12 0.25 8.93
CA VAL A 62 -15.61 1.56 9.39
C VAL A 62 -15.33 1.64 10.90
N LYS A 63 -16.11 0.91 11.72
CA LYS A 63 -15.98 0.92 13.18
C LYS A 63 -15.06 -0.18 13.72
N THR A 64 -14.74 -1.19 12.93
CA THR A 64 -14.03 -2.39 13.39
C THR A 64 -12.66 -2.51 12.77
N LEU A 65 -12.42 -1.87 11.63
CA LEU A 65 -11.16 -1.93 10.92
C LEU A 65 -10.02 -1.31 11.76
N ARG A 66 -9.00 -2.13 12.02
CA ARG A 66 -7.79 -1.77 12.77
C ARG A 66 -6.53 -1.83 11.92
N LYS A 67 -6.50 -2.67 10.89
CA LYS A 67 -5.36 -2.81 9.98
C LYS A 67 -5.81 -2.71 8.54
N LEU A 68 -5.11 -1.90 7.75
CA LEU A 68 -5.35 -1.75 6.32
C LEU A 68 -4.04 -1.92 5.57
N ASN A 69 -3.99 -2.86 4.64
CA ASN A 69 -2.81 -3.14 3.84
C ASN A 69 -3.12 -2.96 2.35
N PHE A 70 -2.33 -2.12 1.69
CA PHE A 70 -2.34 -1.95 0.24
C PHE A 70 -1.16 -2.71 -0.35
N SER A 71 -1.43 -3.72 -1.17
CA SER A 71 -0.39 -4.50 -1.85
C SER A 71 -0.55 -4.40 -3.36
N SER A 72 0.51 -4.04 -4.07
CA SER A 72 0.51 -3.94 -5.52
C SER A 72 1.82 -4.45 -6.11
N ILE A 73 1.70 -5.26 -7.17
CA ILE A 73 2.83 -5.74 -7.97
C ILE A 73 2.78 -5.04 -9.33
N MET A 74 3.60 -4.00 -9.47
CA MET A 74 3.68 -3.16 -10.65
C MET A 74 4.81 -3.59 -11.59
N SER A 75 4.50 -3.67 -12.89
CA SER A 75 5.49 -3.52 -13.95
C SER A 75 5.44 -2.11 -14.54
N LYS A 76 6.56 -1.68 -15.13
CA LYS A 76 6.75 -0.33 -15.71
C LYS A 76 5.79 0.06 -16.83
N GLU A 77 5.05 -0.87 -17.40
CA GLU A 77 4.24 -0.60 -18.60
C GLU A 77 2.93 0.13 -18.29
N ILE A 78 2.61 0.33 -17.01
CA ILE A 78 1.30 0.82 -16.57
C ILE A 78 1.38 2.32 -16.30
N GLN A 79 0.57 3.10 -17.02
CA GLN A 79 0.44 4.55 -16.83
C GLN A 79 -0.20 4.91 -15.47
N PHE A 80 -0.96 3.98 -14.89
CA PHE A 80 -1.59 4.11 -13.59
C PHE A 80 -0.63 3.77 -12.46
N ASN A 81 -0.63 4.59 -11.42
CA ASN A 81 0.25 4.43 -10.26
C ASN A 81 -0.59 4.06 -9.03
N PRO A 82 -0.72 2.75 -8.71
CA PRO A 82 -1.33 2.21 -7.52
C PRO A 82 -1.03 2.97 -6.22
N PHE A 83 0.16 3.54 -6.08
CA PHE A 83 0.50 4.39 -4.93
C PHE A 83 -0.47 5.56 -4.79
N PHE A 84 -0.68 6.33 -5.87
CA PHE A 84 -1.60 7.47 -5.84
C PHE A 84 -3.04 7.03 -5.60
N GLY A 85 -3.46 5.90 -6.18
CA GLY A 85 -4.75 5.29 -5.86
C GLY A 85 -4.90 4.99 -4.35
N SER A 86 -3.88 4.44 -3.70
CA SER A 86 -3.90 4.22 -2.25
C SER A 86 -3.99 5.53 -1.46
N ILE A 87 -3.29 6.59 -1.88
CA ILE A 87 -3.36 7.91 -1.24
C ILE A 87 -4.74 8.54 -1.38
N GLU A 88 -5.36 8.45 -2.55
CA GLU A 88 -6.70 8.97 -2.80
C GLU A 88 -7.73 8.30 -1.89
N GLU A 89 -7.70 6.96 -1.80
CA GLU A 89 -8.61 6.22 -0.94
C GLU A 89 -8.36 6.51 0.55
N LEU A 90 -7.11 6.63 0.98
CA LEU A 90 -6.79 7.03 2.36
C LEU A 90 -7.23 8.46 2.68
N THR A 91 -7.13 9.38 1.73
CA THR A 91 -7.63 10.75 1.90
C THR A 91 -9.13 10.75 2.15
N ARG A 92 -9.89 9.86 1.47
CA ARG A 92 -11.34 9.69 1.69
C ARG A 92 -11.66 9.06 3.05
N LEU A 93 -10.80 8.19 3.57
CA LEU A 93 -10.96 7.54 4.88
C LEU A 93 -10.54 8.42 6.06
N SER A 94 -9.76 9.47 5.80
CA SER A 94 -9.27 10.42 6.80
C SER A 94 -10.40 11.00 7.65
N GLY A 95 -10.26 10.89 8.97
CA GLY A 95 -11.23 11.35 9.96
C GLY A 95 -12.46 10.45 10.13
N GLN A 96 -12.62 9.42 9.30
CA GLN A 96 -13.77 8.50 9.35
C GLN A 96 -13.44 7.20 10.07
N VAL A 97 -12.25 6.63 9.81
CA VAL A 97 -11.81 5.35 10.40
C VAL A 97 -11.01 5.61 11.68
N GLN A 98 -11.73 5.73 12.79
CA GLN A 98 -11.15 6.13 14.09
C GLN A 98 -10.27 5.05 14.73
N ASN A 99 -10.49 3.78 14.40
CA ASN A 99 -9.83 2.63 15.05
C ASN A 99 -8.64 2.07 14.26
N LEU A 100 -8.26 2.71 13.14
CA LEU A 100 -7.13 2.26 12.34
C LEU A 100 -5.83 2.42 13.15
N GLU A 101 -5.24 1.31 13.54
CA GLU A 101 -4.00 1.25 14.33
C GLU A 101 -2.77 0.99 13.47
N SER A 102 -2.94 0.31 12.34
CA SER A 102 -1.84 -0.08 11.46
C SER A 102 -2.19 0.17 10.00
N LEU A 103 -1.29 0.84 9.29
CA LEU A 103 -1.38 1.08 7.86
C LEU A 103 -0.12 0.53 7.19
N SER A 104 -0.29 -0.38 6.25
CA SER A 104 0.81 -0.95 5.49
C SER A 104 0.68 -0.71 4.00
N PHE A 105 1.80 -0.38 3.37
CA PHE A 105 1.91 -0.33 1.92
C PHE A 105 3.02 -1.27 1.47
N HIS A 106 2.72 -2.11 0.48
CA HIS A 106 3.65 -3.06 -0.10
C HIS A 106 3.63 -2.86 -1.62
N PHE A 107 4.65 -2.16 -2.10
CA PHE A 107 4.83 -1.89 -3.51
C PHE A 107 5.98 -2.73 -4.03
N HIS A 108 5.64 -3.67 -4.89
CA HIS A 108 6.62 -4.45 -5.62
C HIS A 108 6.77 -3.83 -7.00
N HIS A 109 7.95 -3.30 -7.29
CA HIS A 109 8.28 -2.67 -8.55
C HIS A 109 9.30 -3.50 -9.30
N LYS A 110 8.96 -3.95 -10.50
CA LYS A 110 9.89 -4.68 -11.35
C LYS A 110 10.61 -3.73 -12.29
N ALA A 111 11.91 -3.54 -12.06
CA ALA A 111 12.78 -2.77 -12.94
C ALA A 111 13.40 -3.66 -14.02
N MET A 112 13.12 -3.33 -15.28
CA MET A 112 13.70 -4.05 -16.43
C MET A 112 15.21 -3.81 -16.58
N ASN A 113 15.69 -2.60 -16.25
CA ASN A 113 17.09 -2.19 -16.34
C ASN A 113 17.47 -1.34 -15.10
N ALA A 114 18.75 -1.37 -14.71
CA ALA A 114 19.31 -0.61 -13.59
C ALA A 114 19.33 0.92 -13.80
N HIS A 115 19.29 1.38 -15.06
CA HIS A 115 19.47 2.80 -15.40
C HIS A 115 18.18 3.63 -15.45
N ASP A 116 17.07 3.05 -15.04
CA ASP A 116 15.80 3.75 -15.00
C ASP A 116 15.76 4.56 -13.69
N THR A 117 16.55 5.62 -13.66
CA THR A 117 16.91 6.44 -12.47
C THR A 117 15.72 7.11 -11.79
N ASP A 118 14.53 7.08 -12.41
CA ASP A 118 13.32 7.69 -11.86
C ASP A 118 12.75 6.89 -10.66
N HIS A 119 13.11 5.61 -10.45
CA HIS A 119 12.44 4.80 -9.41
C HIS A 119 12.80 5.20 -7.98
N CYS A 120 14.06 5.51 -7.69
CA CYS A 120 14.48 5.95 -6.36
C CYS A 120 13.93 7.35 -6.02
N PHE A 121 13.89 8.26 -7.02
CA PHE A 121 13.25 9.57 -6.88
C PHE A 121 11.74 9.45 -6.62
N LEU A 122 11.06 8.55 -7.34
CA LEU A 122 9.63 8.31 -7.17
C LEU A 122 9.30 7.80 -5.76
N VAL A 123 10.16 7.01 -5.11
CA VAL A 123 9.92 6.52 -3.74
C VAL A 123 9.94 7.67 -2.73
N SER A 124 10.92 8.57 -2.80
CA SER A 124 10.96 9.75 -1.91
C SER A 124 9.75 10.67 -2.10
N GLU A 125 9.41 11.02 -3.34
CA GLU A 125 8.26 11.89 -3.62
C GLU A 125 6.93 11.26 -3.17
N LYS A 126 6.75 9.96 -3.40
CA LYS A 126 5.61 9.18 -2.90
C LYS A 126 5.51 9.27 -1.38
N CYS A 127 6.62 9.10 -0.67
CA CYS A 127 6.66 9.18 0.80
C CYS A 127 6.31 10.58 1.32
N LYS A 128 6.75 11.66 0.67
CA LYS A 128 6.39 13.04 1.06
C LYS A 128 4.89 13.32 0.95
N VAL A 129 4.22 12.75 -0.05
CA VAL A 129 2.76 12.89 -0.20
C VAL A 129 2.03 12.17 0.93
N LEU A 130 2.45 10.94 1.25
CA LEU A 130 1.88 10.18 2.36
C LEU A 130 2.13 10.85 3.71
N ASP A 131 3.30 11.47 3.89
CA ASP A 131 3.66 12.22 5.10
C ASP A 131 2.66 13.34 5.37
N ARG A 132 2.35 14.16 4.36
CA ARG A 132 1.36 15.24 4.50
C ARG A 132 -0.02 14.76 4.90
N LEU A 133 -0.44 13.59 4.42
CA LEU A 133 -1.74 13.01 4.76
C LEU A 133 -1.78 12.56 6.22
N LEU A 134 -0.69 11.96 6.69
CA LEU A 134 -0.60 11.39 8.03
C LEU A 134 -0.14 12.39 9.10
N ASP A 135 0.36 13.56 8.71
CA ASP A 135 0.74 14.66 9.61
C ASP A 135 -0.46 15.25 10.37
N ASP A 136 -1.67 15.20 9.79
CA ASP A 136 -2.88 15.57 10.52
C ASP A 136 -3.27 14.45 11.48
N ALA A 137 -2.96 14.60 12.76
CA ALA A 137 -3.33 13.65 13.82
C ALA A 137 -4.84 13.36 13.91
N ARG A 138 -5.70 14.19 13.28
CA ARG A 138 -7.16 13.93 13.19
C ARG A 138 -7.51 12.97 12.06
N ALA A 139 -6.62 12.74 11.10
CA ALA A 139 -6.84 11.83 9.99
C ALA A 139 -7.02 10.39 10.48
N PHE A 140 -6.09 9.92 11.32
CA PHE A 140 -6.12 8.57 11.89
C PHE A 140 -5.62 8.60 13.34
N PRO A 141 -6.47 8.99 14.31
CA PRO A 141 -6.02 9.29 15.67
C PRO A 141 -5.52 8.07 16.46
N SER A 142 -5.93 6.86 16.06
CA SER A 142 -5.47 5.61 16.69
C SER A 142 -4.25 5.00 16.00
N LEU A 143 -3.69 5.65 14.97
CA LEU A 143 -2.61 5.09 14.17
C LEU A 143 -1.34 4.98 15.00
N LYS A 144 -0.86 3.75 15.19
CA LYS A 144 0.32 3.41 15.97
C LYS A 144 1.45 2.89 15.11
N GLU A 145 1.16 2.42 13.90
CA GLU A 145 2.15 1.82 13.01
C GLU A 145 1.89 2.19 11.55
N VAL A 146 2.94 2.64 10.87
CA VAL A 146 2.97 2.84 9.43
C VAL A 146 4.13 2.04 8.86
N GLN A 147 3.83 1.02 8.05
CA GLN A 147 4.85 0.25 7.35
C GLN A 147 4.80 0.57 5.86
N ILE A 148 5.94 0.94 5.29
CA ILE A 148 6.08 1.18 3.85
C ILE A 148 7.19 0.27 3.34
N SER A 149 6.82 -0.67 2.49
CA SER A 149 7.71 -1.67 1.91
C SER A 149 7.81 -1.44 0.40
N PHE A 150 9.03 -1.19 -0.07
CA PHE A 150 9.35 -1.16 -1.49
C PHE A 150 10.24 -2.35 -1.79
N ILE A 151 9.73 -3.26 -2.62
CA ILE A 151 10.52 -4.34 -3.19
C ILE A 151 10.85 -3.92 -4.61
N VAL A 152 12.13 -3.84 -4.95
CA VAL A 152 12.57 -3.56 -6.31
C VAL A 152 13.29 -4.76 -6.86
N SER A 153 12.68 -5.42 -7.85
CA SER A 153 13.32 -6.54 -8.55
C SER A 153 14.03 -6.01 -9.78
N VAL A 154 15.33 -6.26 -9.87
CA VAL A 154 16.18 -5.86 -10.99
C VAL A 154 16.63 -7.11 -11.72
N ARG A 155 16.57 -7.06 -13.04
CA ARG A 155 17.14 -8.11 -13.89
C ARG A 155 18.64 -7.91 -14.02
N ASP A 156 19.42 -8.98 -13.84
CA ASP A 156 20.87 -8.94 -14.00
C ASP A 156 21.26 -8.42 -15.41
N ASP A 157 21.93 -7.27 -15.45
CA ASP A 157 22.50 -6.66 -16.66
C ASP A 157 24.01 -6.52 -16.44
N SER A 158 24.77 -7.35 -17.15
CA SER A 158 26.24 -7.41 -17.07
C SER A 158 26.96 -6.10 -17.43
N ARG A 159 26.24 -5.10 -17.97
CA ARG A 159 26.78 -3.78 -18.28
C ARG A 159 26.73 -2.81 -17.09
N TYR A 160 25.95 -3.10 -16.06
CA TYR A 160 25.74 -2.19 -14.93
C TYR A 160 26.00 -2.90 -13.61
N GLY A 161 27.01 -2.41 -12.88
CA GLY A 161 27.36 -2.97 -11.59
C GLY A 161 26.26 -2.76 -10.55
N ILE A 162 25.99 -3.80 -9.76
CA ILE A 162 25.03 -3.85 -8.64
C ILE A 162 25.15 -2.62 -7.70
N PHE A 163 26.35 -2.04 -7.59
CA PHE A 163 26.67 -0.94 -6.68
C PHE A 163 25.90 0.38 -6.95
N VAL A 164 25.51 0.67 -8.20
CA VAL A 164 24.86 1.96 -8.53
C VAL A 164 23.44 2.05 -7.97
N LEU A 165 22.63 1.00 -8.13
CA LEU A 165 21.28 0.94 -7.58
C LEU A 165 21.30 0.93 -6.06
N GLU A 166 22.22 0.17 -5.46
CA GLU A 166 22.36 0.12 -4.01
C GLU A 166 22.63 1.52 -3.42
N ASP A 167 23.50 2.31 -4.05
CA ASP A 167 23.79 3.68 -3.61
C ASP A 167 22.61 4.64 -3.79
N GLU A 168 21.83 4.50 -4.87
CA GLU A 168 20.61 5.29 -5.09
C GLU A 168 19.50 4.93 -4.08
N PHE A 169 19.30 3.65 -3.79
CA PHE A 169 18.35 3.20 -2.76
C PHE A 169 18.77 3.70 -1.37
N LYS A 170 20.06 3.63 -1.05
CA LYS A 170 20.60 4.22 0.18
C LYS A 170 20.31 5.71 0.25
N ALA A 171 20.57 6.47 -0.82
CA ALA A 171 20.32 7.90 -0.86
C ALA A 171 18.82 8.23 -0.67
N ALA A 172 17.91 7.54 -1.37
CA ALA A 172 16.47 7.74 -1.22
C ALA A 172 15.97 7.37 0.18
N SER A 173 16.50 6.28 0.77
CA SER A 173 16.14 5.88 2.14
C SER A 173 16.63 6.89 3.19
N LEU A 174 17.82 7.48 2.99
CA LEU A 174 18.36 8.54 3.84
C LEU A 174 17.50 9.81 3.74
N ASP A 175 17.14 10.23 2.53
CA ASP A 175 16.27 11.39 2.29
C ASP A 175 14.92 11.25 3.00
N ILE A 176 14.25 10.09 2.87
CA ILE A 176 12.99 9.81 3.57
C ILE A 176 13.18 9.85 5.09
N LYS A 177 14.25 9.23 5.61
CA LYS A 177 14.54 9.19 7.06
C LYS A 177 14.76 10.60 7.63
N GLU A 178 15.44 11.47 6.89
CA GLU A 178 15.81 12.81 7.31
C GLU A 178 14.66 13.80 7.16
N HIS A 179 13.82 13.66 6.14
CA HIS A 179 12.86 14.69 5.77
C HIS A 179 11.38 14.31 5.89
N SER A 180 11.04 13.02 5.94
CA SER A 180 9.64 12.58 5.99
C SER A 180 9.24 12.02 7.36
N PHE A 181 7.98 12.23 7.71
CA PHE A 181 7.28 11.64 8.85
C PHE A 181 7.86 11.97 10.23
N GLN A 182 8.53 13.11 10.36
CA GLN A 182 9.11 13.54 11.63
C GLN A 182 8.05 13.77 12.70
N ASN A 183 6.86 14.23 12.32
CA ASN A 183 5.75 14.51 13.24
C ASN A 183 5.03 13.22 13.68
N LEU A 184 4.95 12.22 12.81
CA LEU A 184 4.40 10.90 13.14
C LEU A 184 5.28 10.12 14.11
N LYS A 185 6.60 10.32 14.13
CA LYS A 185 7.51 9.63 15.08
C LYS A 185 7.13 9.84 16.56
N GLY A 186 6.34 10.88 16.88
CA GLY A 186 5.82 11.11 18.23
C GLY A 186 4.62 10.24 18.61
N ASN A 187 3.85 9.75 17.63
CA ASN A 187 2.55 9.08 17.85
C ASN A 187 2.47 7.66 17.25
N ALA A 188 3.28 7.38 16.22
CA ALA A 188 3.29 6.12 15.49
C ALA A 188 4.73 5.65 15.24
N THR A 189 4.93 4.34 15.28
CA THR A 189 6.15 3.69 14.80
C THR A 189 6.12 3.64 13.27
N ILE A 190 7.22 4.04 12.65
CA ILE A 190 7.34 4.08 11.19
C ILE A 190 8.42 3.11 10.77
N LYS A 191 8.06 2.17 9.91
CA LYS A 191 8.95 1.14 9.42
C LYS A 191 9.06 1.25 7.90
N PHE A 192 10.25 1.58 7.44
CA PHE A 192 10.61 1.51 6.03
C PHE A 192 11.36 0.22 5.75
N ILE A 193 10.92 -0.50 4.73
CA ILE A 193 11.56 -1.71 4.24
C ILE A 193 11.90 -1.48 2.77
N PHE A 194 13.17 -1.62 2.43
CA PHE A 194 13.67 -1.54 1.07
C PHE A 194 14.35 -2.86 0.77
N ASP A 195 13.71 -3.67 -0.06
CA ASP A 195 14.25 -4.95 -0.49
C ASP A 195 14.65 -4.84 -1.97
N LEU A 196 15.93 -5.06 -2.27
CA LEU A 196 16.44 -5.17 -3.63
C LEU A 196 16.53 -6.66 -3.97
N GLU A 197 15.72 -7.10 -4.92
CA GLU A 197 15.73 -8.47 -5.42
C GLU A 197 16.48 -8.54 -6.75
N MET A 198 17.37 -9.53 -6.89
CA MET A 198 18.07 -9.80 -8.15
C MET A 198 17.42 -11.01 -8.83
N GLU A 199 16.93 -10.82 -10.05
CA GLU A 199 16.49 -11.94 -10.91
C GLU A 199 17.67 -12.46 -11.73
N TRP A 200 18.16 -13.65 -11.36
CA TRP A 200 19.22 -14.39 -12.05
C TRP A 200 18.63 -15.27 -13.17
N ARG A 201 19.38 -15.47 -14.27
CA ARG A 201 19.05 -16.44 -15.32
C ARG A 201 19.94 -17.67 -15.27
#